data_AF-A0A8K0Q993-F1
#
_entry.id   AF-A0A8K0Q993-F1
#
_cell.length_a   1.000
_cell.length_b   1.000
_cell.length_c   1.000
_cell.angle_alpha   90.00
_cell.angle_beta   90.00
_cell.angle_gamma   90.00
#
_symmetry.space_group_name_H-M   'P 1'
#
loop_
_entity.id
_entity.type
_entity.pdbx_description
1 polymer ?
#
loop_
_entity_poly.entity_id
_entity_poly.type
_entity_poly.pdbx_seq_one_letter_code
_entity_poly.pdbx_strand_id
1 'polypeptide(L)'
;MPGFELGESIPPDTAHAVSVSLPTWKSNVGYEEGEEWVVGRMTTGYPRFFVHKSIGAFAKDIISRHGRSGQQAMLFPTPKVARRCLDFIRQRVSPELSGQLGVIDLALDTSKDLSALLKKLSPTMSAVVFPEELFSIAKQYWQHTGDGTSSRRAEFCHTLFMDHLLVATTGAQTTHEASGRPFRGPKRYQRPGSIDGTPPANLRTSSPKEPEESLESSQFLEERFGRNLNLSLVERAKSAIRRRIAGALAHEVDLNNGPLPSMTTNTRGIQSLEEGDVYLYPCGMNAIFNAHRALLKAREPRKSINFGFPYVDTLKILQKFGPGCLFYGHASAEDSDELEARLRNGERFLALFCEFPGNPLLTCPDLVRLRKLADEFDFAIVVDETIGTFANINVLQFADIVVSSLTKIFSGDSNVMGGSLILNPESRYFKALKAVMEEDYEDTYWPEDVIFMERNSRDFDSRVERINANSEAICDVLRAHPLVQRVYYPKYNPSKPHYDACRLPNGGYGGLLSVVFGRKELAQAFYDAMDIAKGPSLGTNFTLCSPYVVLAHYLELPWAAQFGVDPDLVRISVGLEETTALQDTFRKALKAAEEVSSS
;
A
#
# COMPACT_ATOMS: atom_id res chain seq x y z
N MET A 1 -9.54 0.78 28.14
CA MET A 1 -8.08 0.54 28.05
C MET A 1 -7.38 1.81 28.52
N PRO A 2 -6.07 1.87 28.86
CA PRO A 2 -5.42 3.18 28.99
C PRO A 2 -5.64 3.95 27.69
N GLY A 3 -6.11 5.20 27.77
CA GLY A 3 -6.36 6.03 26.60
C GLY A 3 -5.05 6.23 25.84
N PHE A 4 -5.10 6.11 24.51
CA PHE A 4 -3.94 6.38 23.65
C PHE A 4 -3.59 7.87 23.73
N GLU A 5 -2.36 8.22 24.11
CA GLU A 5 -1.98 9.63 24.18
C GLU A 5 -1.86 10.22 22.77
N LEU A 6 -2.08 11.54 22.65
CA LEU A 6 -1.96 12.25 21.38
C LEU A 6 -0.56 12.06 20.77
N GLY A 7 -0.50 11.60 19.53
CA GLY A 7 0.73 11.45 18.78
C GLY A 7 1.49 10.14 19.02
N GLU A 8 0.99 9.26 19.88
CA GLU A 8 1.52 7.90 20.08
C GLU A 8 1.17 6.97 18.91
N SER A 9 1.98 5.93 18.72
CA SER A 9 1.67 4.88 17.75
C SER A 9 0.40 4.11 18.13
N ILE A 10 -0.30 3.58 17.13
CA ILE A 10 -1.39 2.63 17.35
C ILE A 10 -1.05 1.30 16.65
N PRO A 11 -0.86 0.19 17.40
CA PRO A 11 -0.82 0.09 18.87
C PRO A 11 0.35 0.88 19.52
N PRO A 12 0.33 1.12 20.84
CA PRO A 12 1.41 1.83 21.53
C PRO A 12 2.74 1.07 21.39
N ASP A 13 3.86 1.79 21.51
CA ASP A 13 5.22 1.25 21.44
C ASP A 13 5.54 0.40 20.20
N THR A 14 4.85 0.67 19.09
CA THR A 14 5.03 -0.08 17.85
C THR A 14 5.97 0.68 16.91
N ALA A 15 7.24 0.25 16.83
CA ALA A 15 8.33 0.94 16.12
C ALA A 15 8.07 1.23 14.63
N HIS A 16 7.24 0.42 13.97
CA HIS A 16 6.89 0.60 12.55
C HIS A 16 5.38 0.72 12.36
N ALA A 17 4.70 1.35 13.33
CA ALA A 17 3.27 1.53 13.28
C ALA A 17 2.84 2.27 12.00
N VAL A 18 1.70 1.85 11.47
CA VAL A 18 1.07 2.47 10.30
C VAL A 18 -0.11 3.38 10.70
N SER A 19 -0.24 3.68 12.00
CA SER A 19 -1.29 4.55 12.54
C SER A 19 -0.77 5.30 13.78
N VAL A 20 -1.47 6.37 14.14
CA VAL A 20 -1.13 7.33 15.19
C VAL A 20 -2.39 7.81 15.88
N SER A 21 -2.29 8.09 17.18
CA SER A 21 -3.42 8.53 17.99
C SER A 21 -3.74 10.01 17.79
N LEU A 22 -5.01 10.27 17.42
CA LEU A 22 -5.67 11.57 17.37
C LEU A 22 -6.97 11.50 18.20
N PRO A 23 -6.86 11.54 19.54
CA PRO A 23 -7.90 11.06 20.45
C PRO A 23 -9.17 11.92 20.52
N THR A 24 -9.13 13.15 20.02
CA THR A 24 -10.27 14.09 20.05
C THR A 24 -10.53 14.71 18.68
N TRP A 25 -11.75 15.18 18.45
CA TRP A 25 -12.08 15.90 17.21
C TRP A 25 -11.17 17.12 17.03
N LYS A 26 -10.93 17.84 18.13
CA LYS A 26 -10.01 18.97 18.17
C LYS A 26 -8.59 18.57 17.76
N SER A 27 -8.10 17.40 18.16
CA SER A 27 -6.77 16.93 17.72
C SER A 27 -6.69 16.61 16.24
N ASN A 28 -7.80 16.16 15.61
CA ASN A 28 -7.84 15.96 14.16
C ASN A 28 -7.80 17.30 13.42
N VAL A 29 -8.59 18.28 13.86
CA VAL A 29 -8.55 19.65 13.31
C VAL A 29 -7.17 20.29 13.50
N GLY A 30 -6.62 20.22 14.71
CA GLY A 30 -5.29 20.78 15.01
C GLY A 30 -4.16 20.09 14.23
N TYR A 31 -4.29 18.80 13.90
CA TYR A 31 -3.34 18.12 13.01
C TYR A 31 -3.37 18.73 11.60
N GLU A 32 -4.57 18.93 11.04
CA GLU A 32 -4.76 19.49 9.68
C GLU A 32 -4.39 20.98 9.60
N GLU A 33 -4.60 21.73 10.68
CA GLU A 33 -4.21 23.14 10.79
C GLU A 33 -2.72 23.34 11.15
N GLY A 34 -2.00 22.26 11.44
CA GLY A 34 -0.59 22.31 11.79
C GLY A 34 -0.33 22.95 13.17
N GLU A 35 -1.26 22.83 14.11
CA GLU A 35 -1.13 23.41 15.44
C GLU A 35 -0.02 22.70 16.25
N GLU A 36 0.89 23.48 16.85
CA GLU A 36 2.11 22.97 17.50
C GLU A 36 1.82 21.98 18.64
N TRP A 37 0.73 22.16 19.38
CA TRP A 37 0.37 21.25 20.48
C TRP A 37 -0.02 19.84 19.99
N VAL A 38 -0.37 19.69 18.70
CA VAL A 38 -0.60 18.41 18.04
C VAL A 38 0.67 17.93 17.36
N VAL A 39 1.20 18.72 16.42
CA VAL A 39 2.32 18.31 15.56
C VAL A 39 3.58 18.04 16.39
N GLY A 40 3.85 18.84 17.42
CA GLY A 40 4.97 18.67 18.33
C GLY A 40 4.92 17.40 19.18
N ARG A 41 3.75 16.76 19.31
CA ARG A 41 3.59 15.48 20.02
C ARG A 41 3.67 14.25 19.12
N MET A 42 3.71 14.42 17.80
CA MET A 42 3.69 13.29 16.87
C MET A 42 4.99 12.48 16.96
N THR A 43 4.89 11.24 17.46
CA THR A 43 5.99 10.29 17.50
C THR A 43 6.12 9.54 16.17
N THR A 44 4.98 9.29 15.51
CA THR A 44 4.83 8.62 14.22
C THR A 44 3.63 9.22 13.46
N GLY A 45 3.26 8.64 12.32
CA GLY A 45 2.07 9.04 11.58
C GLY A 45 1.67 8.02 10.52
N TYR A 46 0.54 8.28 9.83
CA TYR A 46 0.15 7.43 8.71
C TYR A 46 1.20 7.53 7.59
N PRO A 47 1.76 6.40 7.10
CA PRO A 47 2.91 6.39 6.20
C PRO A 47 2.75 7.05 4.81
N ARG A 48 1.69 7.82 4.56
CA ARG A 48 1.46 8.68 3.37
C ARG A 48 1.41 10.17 3.68
N PHE A 49 1.05 10.53 4.91
CA PHE A 49 0.99 11.93 5.35
C PHE A 49 2.25 12.31 6.13
N PHE A 50 2.87 11.31 6.76
CA PHE A 50 4.06 11.43 7.59
C PHE A 50 5.18 10.53 7.06
N VAL A 51 6.36 11.12 6.79
CA VAL A 51 7.57 10.36 6.45
C VAL A 51 8.19 9.88 7.77
N HIS A 52 8.34 8.56 7.93
CA HIS A 52 8.83 7.98 9.19
C HIS A 52 10.17 8.57 9.63
N LYS A 53 10.36 8.75 10.95
CA LYS A 53 11.56 9.40 11.51
C LYS A 53 12.86 8.70 11.10
N SER A 54 12.89 7.38 11.08
CA SER A 54 14.06 6.60 10.61
C SER A 54 14.40 6.85 9.14
N ILE A 55 13.40 7.06 8.28
CA ILE A 55 13.61 7.43 6.87
C ILE A 55 14.22 8.83 6.79
N GLY A 56 13.68 9.78 7.56
CA GLY A 56 14.19 11.14 7.63
C GLY A 56 15.62 11.24 8.18
N ALA A 57 15.93 10.48 9.23
CA ALA A 57 17.28 10.40 9.80
C ALA A 57 18.29 9.86 8.77
N PHE A 58 17.94 8.79 8.07
CA PHE A 58 18.80 8.25 7.02
C PHE A 58 19.00 9.25 5.87
N ALA A 59 17.94 9.91 5.42
CA ALA A 59 18.02 10.93 4.37
C ALA A 59 18.95 12.09 4.75
N LYS A 60 18.84 12.56 6.01
CA LYS A 60 19.69 13.62 6.56
C LYS A 60 21.16 13.22 6.55
N ASP A 61 21.48 11.99 6.95
CA ASP A 61 22.86 11.52 7.00
C ASP A 61 23.45 11.31 5.59
N ILE A 62 22.65 10.90 4.61
CA ILE A 62 23.06 10.87 3.21
C ILE A 62 23.43 12.28 2.73
N ILE A 63 22.58 13.27 2.99
CA ILE A 63 22.86 14.66 2.64
C ILE A 63 24.10 15.18 3.35
N SER A 64 24.29 14.85 4.63
CA SER A 64 25.46 15.29 5.39
C SER A 64 26.78 14.75 4.81
N ARG A 65 26.78 13.56 4.20
CA ARG A 65 28.01 12.95 3.63
C ARG A 65 28.21 13.24 2.16
N HIS A 66 27.13 13.38 1.39
CA HIS A 66 27.18 13.37 -0.07
C HIS A 66 26.42 14.54 -0.74
N GLY A 67 25.62 15.29 0.04
CA GLY A 67 24.83 16.42 -0.44
C GLY A 67 25.53 17.77 -0.29
N ARG A 68 24.79 18.84 -0.56
CA ARG A 68 25.20 20.24 -0.37
C ARG A 68 24.29 20.93 0.65
N SER A 69 24.76 22.06 1.19
CA SER A 69 23.92 22.90 2.05
C SER A 69 22.64 23.34 1.34
N GLY A 70 21.51 23.36 2.05
CA GLY A 70 20.19 23.71 1.51
C GLY A 70 19.51 22.61 0.68
N GLN A 71 20.09 21.40 0.61
CA GLN A 71 19.47 20.25 -0.04
C GLN A 71 18.78 19.32 0.95
N GLN A 72 17.79 18.60 0.45
CA GLN A 72 17.13 17.48 1.10
C GLN A 72 17.15 16.25 0.19
N ALA A 73 16.83 15.09 0.75
CA ALA A 73 16.75 13.82 0.02
C ALA A 73 15.42 13.11 0.27
N MET A 74 14.93 12.43 -0.78
CA MET A 74 13.84 11.47 -0.68
C MET A 74 14.32 10.08 -1.09
N LEU A 75 14.00 9.08 -0.27
CA LEU A 75 14.60 7.75 -0.34
C LEU A 75 13.73 6.74 -1.07
N PHE A 76 14.35 6.01 -1.99
CA PHE A 76 13.70 5.02 -2.85
C PHE A 76 14.47 3.70 -2.86
N PRO A 77 13.77 2.56 -3.02
CA PRO A 77 14.38 1.25 -2.91
C PRO A 77 15.39 0.95 -4.03
N THR A 78 15.16 1.47 -5.24
CA THR A 78 16.01 1.16 -6.40
C THR A 78 16.35 2.39 -7.23
N PRO A 79 17.44 2.34 -8.02
CA PRO A 79 17.77 3.36 -8.99
C PRO A 79 16.63 3.69 -9.94
N LYS A 80 15.96 2.67 -10.51
CA LYS A 80 14.87 2.83 -11.47
C LYS A 80 13.68 3.58 -10.84
N VAL A 81 13.35 3.31 -9.58
CA VAL A 81 12.31 4.03 -8.83
C VAL A 81 12.70 5.49 -8.58
N ALA A 82 13.94 5.73 -8.12
CA ALA A 82 14.44 7.09 -7.90
C ALA A 82 14.43 7.95 -9.16
N ARG A 83 14.76 7.37 -10.33
CA ARG A 83 14.77 8.11 -11.60
C ARG A 83 13.37 8.54 -12.02
N ARG A 84 12.34 7.74 -11.76
CA ARG A 84 10.95 8.14 -12.01
C ARG A 84 10.54 9.35 -11.17
N CYS A 85 10.94 9.39 -9.89
CA CYS A 85 10.74 10.57 -9.04
C CYS A 85 11.50 11.78 -9.58
N LEU A 86 12.77 11.61 -9.94
CA LEU A 86 13.58 12.67 -10.53
C LEU A 86 12.93 13.25 -11.79
N ASP A 87 12.48 12.41 -12.72
CA ASP A 87 11.83 12.83 -13.96
C ASP A 87 10.50 13.55 -13.67
N PHE A 88 9.74 13.07 -12.68
CA PHE A 88 8.52 13.74 -12.24
C PHE A 88 8.78 15.17 -11.73
N ILE A 89 9.84 15.38 -10.95
CA ILE A 89 10.24 16.71 -10.47
C ILE A 89 10.69 17.57 -11.65
N ARG A 90 11.57 17.05 -12.52
CA ARG A 90 12.10 17.76 -13.69
C ARG A 90 11.03 18.32 -14.62
N GLN A 91 9.93 17.59 -14.80
CA GLN A 91 8.80 18.02 -15.63
C GLN A 91 8.00 19.19 -15.04
N ARG A 92 8.26 19.58 -13.79
CA ARG A 92 7.45 20.55 -13.00
C ARG A 92 8.24 21.74 -12.49
N VAL A 93 9.52 21.83 -12.82
CA VAL A 93 10.43 22.88 -12.35
C VAL A 93 11.15 23.53 -13.52
N SER A 94 11.72 24.70 -13.29
CA SER A 94 12.50 25.41 -14.31
C SER A 94 13.80 24.67 -14.65
N PRO A 95 14.41 24.92 -15.83
CA PRO A 95 15.70 24.33 -16.20
C PRO A 95 16.81 24.58 -15.16
N GLU A 96 16.82 25.75 -14.52
CA GLU A 96 17.80 26.13 -13.51
C GLU A 96 17.69 25.27 -12.26
N LEU A 97 16.46 25.00 -11.79
CA LEU A 97 16.19 24.12 -10.65
C LEU A 97 16.43 22.66 -11.01
N SER A 98 16.12 22.27 -12.25
CA SER A 98 16.37 20.93 -12.78
C SER A 98 17.86 20.55 -12.73
N GLY A 99 18.76 21.51 -12.96
CA GLY A 99 20.21 21.34 -12.85
C GLY A 99 20.72 21.11 -11.42
N GLN A 100 19.89 21.37 -10.41
CA GLN A 100 20.23 21.16 -8.99
C GLN A 100 19.74 19.82 -8.44
N LEU A 101 19.03 19.04 -9.27
CA LEU A 101 18.53 17.72 -8.91
C LEU A 101 19.61 16.67 -9.16
N GLY A 102 19.70 15.69 -8.26
CA GLY A 102 20.64 14.58 -8.39
C GLY A 102 20.08 13.28 -7.84
N VAL A 103 20.77 12.18 -8.11
CA VAL A 103 20.50 10.90 -7.45
C VAL A 103 21.81 10.34 -6.90
N ILE A 104 21.77 9.94 -5.63
CA ILE A 104 22.86 9.23 -4.97
C ILE A 104 22.40 7.78 -4.83
N ASP A 105 23.06 6.89 -5.56
CA ASP A 105 22.83 5.45 -5.43
C ASP A 105 23.80 4.86 -4.42
N LEU A 106 23.25 4.06 -3.52
CA LEU A 106 23.96 3.34 -2.49
C LEU A 106 23.82 1.84 -2.74
N ALA A 107 24.93 1.13 -2.72
CA ALA A 107 24.99 -0.33 -2.83
C ALA A 107 26.00 -0.89 -1.83
N LEU A 108 25.97 -2.20 -1.61
CA LEU A 108 26.95 -2.87 -0.76
C LEU A 108 28.38 -2.70 -1.32
N ASP A 109 29.32 -2.40 -0.43
CA ASP A 109 30.74 -2.40 -0.73
C ASP A 109 31.25 -3.85 -0.83
N THR A 110 31.26 -4.39 -2.04
CA THR A 110 31.71 -5.77 -2.31
C THR A 110 33.21 -5.97 -2.09
N SER A 111 33.98 -4.91 -1.85
CA SER A 111 35.40 -5.04 -1.49
C SER A 111 35.61 -5.46 -0.03
N LYS A 112 34.58 -5.28 0.80
CA LYS A 112 34.60 -5.68 2.22
C LYS A 112 34.22 -7.15 2.39
N ASP A 113 34.63 -7.71 3.51
CA ASP A 113 34.13 -9.01 3.91
C ASP A 113 32.67 -8.86 4.39
N LEU A 114 31.77 -9.45 3.61
CA LEU A 114 30.32 -9.38 3.82
C LEU A 114 29.80 -10.77 4.13
N SER A 115 28.90 -10.86 5.10
CA SER A 115 28.23 -12.11 5.42
C SER A 115 27.47 -12.67 4.21
N ALA A 116 27.30 -13.99 4.16
CA ALA A 116 26.53 -14.66 3.11
C ALA A 116 25.10 -14.10 3.00
N LEU A 117 24.51 -13.72 4.13
CA LEU A 117 23.20 -13.10 4.20
C LEU A 117 23.15 -11.74 3.49
N LEU A 118 24.11 -10.85 3.78
CA LEU A 118 24.17 -9.53 3.13
C LEU A 118 24.41 -9.65 1.63
N LYS A 119 25.29 -10.57 1.22
CA LYS A 119 25.52 -10.90 -0.21
C LYS A 119 24.24 -11.37 -0.90
N LYS A 120 23.43 -12.21 -0.23
CA LYS A 120 22.16 -12.70 -0.76
C LYS A 120 21.08 -11.62 -0.82
N LEU A 121 20.96 -10.79 0.23
CA LEU A 121 20.00 -9.69 0.26
C LEU A 121 20.33 -8.58 -0.74
N SER A 122 21.63 -8.29 -0.91
CA SER A 122 22.15 -7.22 -1.76
C SER A 122 21.36 -5.90 -1.66
N PRO A 123 21.15 -5.34 -0.45
CA PRO A 123 20.38 -4.13 -0.24
C PRO A 123 20.92 -2.97 -1.08
N THR A 124 20.01 -2.29 -1.75
CA THR A 124 20.26 -1.02 -2.43
C THR A 124 19.43 0.08 -1.81
N MET A 125 19.85 1.32 -2.02
CA MET A 125 19.03 2.48 -1.72
C MET A 125 19.41 3.61 -2.68
N SER A 126 18.43 4.36 -3.19
CA SER A 126 18.67 5.55 -4.01
C SER A 126 18.03 6.79 -3.41
N ALA A 127 18.81 7.86 -3.24
CA ALA A 127 18.34 9.15 -2.71
C ALA A 127 18.20 10.16 -3.84
N VAL A 128 16.98 10.62 -4.11
CA VAL A 128 16.77 11.78 -4.99
C VAL A 128 17.03 13.03 -4.18
N VAL A 129 18.05 13.79 -4.58
CA VAL A 129 18.50 15.01 -3.91
C VAL A 129 17.97 16.23 -4.64
N PHE A 130 17.43 17.18 -3.89
CA PHE A 130 16.82 18.40 -4.42
C PHE A 130 16.93 19.57 -3.43
N PRO A 131 16.87 20.84 -3.89
CA PRO A 131 16.70 22.00 -3.02
C PRO A 131 15.45 21.87 -2.12
N GLU A 132 15.54 22.31 -0.87
CA GLU A 132 14.46 22.20 0.13
C GLU A 132 13.11 22.74 -0.35
N GLU A 133 13.09 23.82 -1.15
CA GLU A 133 11.89 24.40 -1.74
C GLU A 133 11.10 23.42 -2.64
N LEU A 134 11.74 22.37 -3.16
CA LEU A 134 11.11 21.35 -3.99
C LEU A 134 10.53 20.18 -3.21
N PHE A 135 10.62 20.20 -1.87
CA PHE A 135 10.11 19.12 -1.02
C PHE A 135 8.62 18.82 -1.29
N SER A 136 7.80 19.86 -1.48
CA SER A 136 6.37 19.68 -1.76
C SER A 136 6.12 18.89 -3.05
N ILE A 137 6.92 19.09 -4.10
CA ILE A 137 6.81 18.39 -5.38
C ILE A 137 7.32 16.95 -5.24
N ALA A 138 8.46 16.74 -4.59
CA ALA A 138 9.00 15.40 -4.33
C ALA A 138 8.04 14.57 -3.46
N LYS A 139 7.49 15.17 -2.40
CA LYS A 139 6.50 14.56 -1.51
C LYS A 139 5.26 14.13 -2.28
N GLN A 140 4.78 14.91 -3.25
CA GLN A 140 3.67 14.48 -4.10
C GLN A 140 4.00 13.18 -4.86
N TYR A 141 5.20 13.04 -5.43
CA TYR A 141 5.55 11.77 -6.09
C TYR A 141 5.51 10.62 -5.09
N TRP A 142 6.24 10.74 -3.98
CA TRP A 142 6.31 9.70 -2.95
C TRP A 142 4.95 9.33 -2.41
N GLN A 143 4.13 10.31 -2.04
CA GLN A 143 2.81 10.13 -1.45
C GLN A 143 1.89 9.36 -2.40
N HIS A 144 1.64 9.90 -3.60
CA HIS A 144 0.63 9.35 -4.50
C HIS A 144 1.05 8.00 -5.07
N THR A 145 2.30 7.84 -5.51
CA THR A 145 2.73 6.60 -6.18
C THR A 145 2.92 5.43 -5.22
N GLY A 146 3.05 5.69 -3.92
CA GLY A 146 3.50 4.65 -2.99
C GLY A 146 4.96 4.22 -3.20
N ASP A 147 5.68 4.80 -4.17
CA ASP A 147 7.10 4.55 -4.39
C ASP A 147 7.87 5.19 -3.24
N GLY A 148 8.52 4.36 -2.42
CA GLY A 148 9.31 4.80 -1.28
C GLY A 148 9.90 3.61 -0.54
N THR A 149 10.80 3.88 0.38
CA THR A 149 11.33 2.85 1.29
C THR A 149 10.43 2.69 2.51
N SER A 150 10.31 1.47 3.03
CA SER A 150 9.71 1.23 4.35
C SER A 150 10.65 1.70 5.46
N SER A 151 10.10 1.91 6.66
CA SER A 151 10.89 2.26 7.85
C SER A 151 11.86 1.14 8.25
N ARG A 152 11.44 -0.13 8.16
CA ARG A 152 12.31 -1.31 8.37
C ARG A 152 13.52 -1.31 7.44
N ARG A 153 13.27 -1.16 6.13
CA ARG A 153 14.35 -1.09 5.14
C ARG A 153 15.27 0.10 5.39
N ALA A 154 14.69 1.26 5.74
CA ALA A 154 15.48 2.45 6.02
C ALA A 154 16.39 2.25 7.23
N GLU A 155 15.90 1.71 8.34
CA GLU A 155 16.74 1.41 9.51
C GLU A 155 17.87 0.44 9.18
N PHE A 156 17.54 -0.67 8.51
CA PHE A 156 18.53 -1.66 8.10
C PHE A 156 19.63 -1.04 7.21
N CYS A 157 19.23 -0.33 6.15
CA CYS A 157 20.17 0.33 5.24
C CYS A 157 20.94 1.47 5.91
N HIS A 158 20.33 2.18 6.87
CA HIS A 158 20.97 3.26 7.60
C HIS A 158 22.08 2.74 8.50
N THR A 159 21.87 1.62 9.20
CA THR A 159 22.94 0.94 9.95
C THR A 159 24.10 0.55 9.04
N LEU A 160 23.83 -0.08 7.89
CA LEU A 160 24.88 -0.45 6.94
C LEU A 160 25.62 0.78 6.38
N PHE A 161 24.91 1.87 6.15
CA PHE A 161 25.50 3.14 5.73
C PHE A 161 26.41 3.72 6.82
N MET A 162 25.98 3.66 8.09
CA MET A 162 26.79 4.10 9.23
C MET A 162 28.04 3.25 9.41
N ASP A 163 27.94 1.93 9.24
CA ASP A 163 29.05 0.98 9.29
C ASP A 163 29.93 1.00 8.02
N HIS A 164 29.67 1.93 7.09
CA HIS A 164 30.35 2.08 5.80
C HIS A 164 30.27 0.83 4.90
N LEU A 165 29.29 -0.05 5.11
CA LEU A 165 29.04 -1.24 4.30
C LEU A 165 28.13 -0.94 3.11
N LEU A 166 27.29 0.09 3.21
CA LEU A 166 26.47 0.62 2.12
C LEU A 166 27.09 1.96 1.67
N VAL A 167 27.63 2.00 0.46
CA VAL A 167 28.44 3.13 -0.05
C VAL A 167 27.89 3.69 -1.34
N ALA A 168 28.19 4.95 -1.61
CA ALA A 168 27.83 5.60 -2.86
C ALA A 168 28.52 4.91 -4.04
N THR A 169 27.75 4.47 -5.03
CA THR A 169 28.31 3.89 -6.25
C THR A 169 28.89 5.01 -7.11
N THR A 170 30.19 4.97 -7.39
CA THR A 170 30.86 5.89 -8.32
C THR A 170 30.38 5.61 -9.75
N GLY A 171 29.29 6.27 -10.17
CA GLY A 171 28.79 6.10 -11.53
C GLY A 171 27.44 6.76 -11.84
N ALA A 172 27.33 8.09 -11.71
CA ALA A 172 26.44 8.94 -12.52
C ALA A 172 26.64 10.45 -12.20
N GLN A 173 27.88 10.96 -12.27
CA GLN A 173 28.04 12.37 -12.62
C GLN A 173 27.85 12.47 -14.13
N THR A 174 26.68 12.94 -14.57
CA THR A 174 26.45 13.28 -15.98
C THR A 174 27.27 14.53 -16.34
N THR A 175 28.52 14.35 -16.73
CA THR A 175 29.19 15.26 -17.66
C THR A 175 28.72 14.88 -19.05
N HIS A 176 27.74 15.61 -19.59
CA HIS A 176 27.41 15.55 -21.01
C HIS A 176 28.57 16.19 -21.81
N GLU A 177 29.54 15.38 -22.22
CA GLU A 177 30.36 15.73 -23.39
C GLU A 177 29.81 15.00 -24.61
N ALA A 178 29.25 15.78 -25.52
CA ALA A 178 28.84 15.33 -26.84
C ALA A 178 30.10 14.97 -27.65
N SER A 179 30.27 13.69 -27.98
CA SER A 179 31.12 13.30 -29.10
C SER A 179 30.51 12.12 -29.84
N GLY A 180 30.11 12.37 -31.08
CA GLY A 180 29.66 11.33 -31.99
C GLY A 180 30.83 10.69 -32.72
N ARG A 181 30.73 9.39 -33.00
CA ARG A 181 30.88 8.74 -34.34
C ARG A 181 31.02 7.20 -34.21
N PRO A 182 30.79 6.45 -35.31
CA PRO A 182 29.96 5.25 -35.33
C PRO A 182 30.75 3.94 -35.21
N PHE A 183 30.10 2.87 -34.76
CA PHE A 183 30.66 1.53 -34.77
C PHE A 183 30.11 0.67 -35.93
N ARG A 184 31.05 0.19 -36.75
CA ARG A 184 30.89 -0.80 -37.82
C ARG A 184 30.75 -2.21 -37.22
N GLY A 185 30.04 -3.07 -37.96
CA GLY A 185 29.70 -4.46 -37.63
C GLY A 185 30.85 -5.48 -37.63
N PRO A 186 30.51 -6.79 -37.55
CA PRO A 186 31.20 -7.77 -36.72
C PRO A 186 32.25 -8.62 -37.46
N LYS A 187 33.24 -9.15 -36.72
CA LYS A 187 34.12 -10.23 -37.19
C LYS A 187 34.10 -11.44 -36.25
N ARG A 188 34.12 -12.61 -36.87
CA ARG A 188 33.91 -13.96 -36.32
C ARG A 188 35.20 -14.78 -36.48
N TYR A 189 35.36 -15.77 -35.60
CA TYR A 189 36.30 -16.92 -35.57
C TYR A 189 37.75 -16.72 -35.09
N GLN A 190 38.09 -17.38 -33.97
CA GLN A 190 39.12 -18.43 -33.90
C GLN A 190 38.96 -19.27 -32.60
N ARG A 191 39.14 -20.59 -32.72
CA ARG A 191 39.06 -21.63 -31.66
C ARG A 191 40.40 -21.74 -30.89
N PRO A 192 40.43 -22.35 -29.69
CA PRO A 192 41.62 -23.07 -29.22
C PRO A 192 41.37 -24.58 -29.08
N GLY A 193 42.43 -25.35 -29.40
CA GLY A 193 42.50 -26.81 -29.28
C GLY A 193 42.88 -27.30 -27.88
N SER A 194 42.62 -28.59 -27.69
CA SER A 194 42.86 -29.45 -26.52
C SER A 194 44.34 -29.86 -26.38
N ILE A 195 44.79 -30.21 -25.14
CA ILE A 195 45.36 -31.53 -24.74
C ILE A 195 45.76 -31.51 -23.24
N ASP A 196 45.53 -32.66 -22.58
CA ASP A 196 45.69 -33.06 -21.18
C ASP A 196 47.13 -33.27 -20.65
N GLY A 197 47.29 -33.37 -19.31
CA GLY A 197 48.40 -34.09 -18.65
C GLY A 197 48.68 -33.77 -17.16
N THR A 198 48.28 -34.65 -16.24
CA THR A 198 48.42 -34.69 -14.76
C THR A 198 49.78 -35.29 -14.25
N PRO A 199 50.05 -35.51 -12.93
CA PRO A 199 50.48 -34.64 -11.81
C PRO A 199 51.87 -35.08 -11.20
N PRO A 200 52.30 -34.64 -9.99
CA PRO A 200 52.18 -35.56 -8.82
C PRO A 200 52.06 -34.96 -7.38
N ALA A 201 51.33 -35.73 -6.55
CA ALA A 201 51.54 -36.17 -5.15
C ALA A 201 51.78 -35.23 -3.93
N ASN A 202 50.78 -35.30 -3.02
CA ASN A 202 50.81 -35.50 -1.56
C ASN A 202 51.47 -34.49 -0.61
N LEU A 203 50.65 -33.92 0.30
CA LEU A 203 50.71 -34.21 1.75
C LEU A 203 49.40 -33.79 2.44
N ARG A 204 48.85 -34.71 3.23
CA ARG A 204 47.65 -34.54 4.06
C ARG A 204 48.00 -33.78 5.33
N THR A 205 47.26 -32.72 5.63
CA THR A 205 46.98 -32.28 7.00
C THR A 205 45.50 -31.93 7.09
N SER A 206 44.82 -32.64 7.99
CA SER A 206 43.43 -32.47 8.36
C SER A 206 43.16 -31.08 8.95
N SER A 207 42.17 -30.37 8.42
CA SER A 207 41.46 -29.29 9.11
C SER A 207 39.97 -29.66 9.24
N PRO A 208 39.32 -29.39 10.39
CA PRO A 208 37.95 -29.81 10.64
C PRO A 208 36.95 -28.92 9.89
N LYS A 209 35.86 -29.56 9.44
CA LYS A 209 34.52 -29.02 9.19
C LYS A 209 34.30 -27.52 9.50
N GLU A 210 34.16 -26.70 8.44
CA GLU A 210 33.49 -25.39 8.49
C GLU A 210 32.01 -25.51 8.02
N PRO A 211 31.09 -25.86 8.93
CA PRO A 211 29.72 -25.35 8.84
C PRO A 211 29.37 -24.44 10.02
N GLU A 212 30.11 -24.47 11.12
CA GLU A 212 29.80 -23.74 12.36
C GLU A 212 30.07 -22.22 12.26
N GLU A 213 31.17 -21.77 11.65
CA GLU A 213 31.47 -20.31 11.52
C GLU A 213 30.46 -19.56 10.62
N SER A 214 29.87 -20.26 9.63
CA SER A 214 28.83 -19.68 8.77
C SER A 214 27.50 -19.50 9.50
N LEU A 215 27.21 -20.40 10.45
CA LEU A 215 26.03 -20.33 11.32
C LEU A 215 26.21 -19.24 12.39
N GLU A 216 27.39 -19.15 12.99
CA GLU A 216 27.71 -18.12 13.99
C GLU A 216 27.70 -16.71 13.40
N SER A 217 28.23 -16.50 12.18
CA SER A 217 28.16 -15.19 11.51
C SER A 217 26.75 -14.78 11.06
N SER A 218 25.87 -15.75 10.75
CA SER A 218 24.44 -15.48 10.52
C SER A 218 23.70 -15.15 11.82
N GLN A 219 23.97 -15.89 12.91
CA GLN A 219 23.41 -15.61 14.23
C GLN A 219 23.85 -14.24 14.75
N PHE A 220 25.10 -13.83 14.51
CA PHE A 220 25.62 -12.55 15.00
C PHE A 220 24.96 -11.32 14.33
N LEU A 221 24.55 -11.43 13.05
CA LEU A 221 23.72 -10.41 12.39
C LEU A 221 22.26 -10.51 12.85
N GLU A 222 21.69 -11.71 12.96
CA GLU A 222 20.31 -11.94 13.45
C GLU A 222 20.10 -11.42 14.89
N GLU A 223 21.09 -11.59 15.76
CA GLU A 223 21.09 -11.12 17.15
C GLU A 223 21.29 -9.60 17.25
N ARG A 224 22.15 -8.99 16.42
CA ARG A 224 22.36 -7.53 16.38
C ARG A 224 21.11 -6.77 15.90
N PHE A 225 20.24 -7.42 15.12
CA PHE A 225 18.92 -6.89 14.72
C PHE A 225 17.76 -7.34 15.63
N GLY A 226 18.04 -8.09 16.70
CA GLY A 226 17.05 -8.49 17.72
C GLY A 226 15.87 -9.30 17.20
N ARG A 227 16.01 -9.98 16.05
CA ARG A 227 14.90 -10.62 15.35
C ARG A 227 15.35 -11.99 14.83
N ASN A 228 14.78 -13.07 15.39
CA ASN A 228 14.86 -14.44 14.84
C ASN A 228 14.10 -14.53 13.49
N LEU A 229 14.56 -13.81 12.46
CA LEU A 229 13.95 -13.76 11.14
C LEU A 229 14.80 -14.61 10.18
N ASN A 230 14.36 -15.84 9.93
CA ASN A 230 15.01 -16.69 8.96
C ASN A 230 14.70 -16.21 7.53
N LEU A 231 15.58 -15.38 6.97
CA LEU A 231 15.43 -14.80 5.64
C LEU A 231 15.49 -15.84 4.50
N SER A 232 15.89 -17.08 4.78
CA SER A 232 15.73 -18.18 3.79
C SER A 232 14.26 -18.46 3.46
N LEU A 233 13.33 -18.07 4.33
CA LEU A 233 11.90 -18.29 4.17
C LEU A 233 11.19 -17.22 3.33
N VAL A 234 11.87 -16.14 2.92
CA VAL A 234 11.24 -14.98 2.26
C VAL A 234 10.49 -15.38 0.98
N GLU A 235 11.09 -16.19 0.12
CA GLU A 235 10.41 -16.64 -1.11
C GLU A 235 9.23 -17.55 -0.82
N ARG A 236 9.33 -18.43 0.19
CA ARG A 236 8.20 -19.24 0.66
C ARG A 236 7.10 -18.37 1.27
N ALA A 237 7.47 -17.30 1.98
CA ALA A 237 6.54 -16.36 2.58
C ALA A 237 5.79 -15.55 1.52
N LYS A 238 6.48 -15.02 0.49
CA LYS A 238 5.83 -14.40 -0.68
C LYS A 238 4.86 -15.38 -1.34
N SER A 239 5.30 -16.62 -1.53
CA SER A 239 4.50 -17.67 -2.15
C SER A 239 3.25 -18.00 -1.32
N ALA A 240 3.36 -18.07 0.01
CA ALA A 240 2.21 -18.23 0.90
C ALA A 240 1.25 -17.03 0.83
N ILE A 241 1.77 -15.79 0.85
CA ILE A 241 0.95 -14.57 0.71
C ILE A 241 0.18 -14.58 -0.62
N ARG A 242 0.86 -14.88 -1.75
CA ARG A 242 0.22 -14.97 -3.08
C ARG A 242 -0.90 -16.01 -3.10
N ARG A 243 -0.67 -17.19 -2.52
CA ARG A 243 -1.69 -18.25 -2.44
C ARG A 243 -2.88 -17.86 -1.54
N ARG A 244 -2.67 -17.15 -0.43
CA ARG A 244 -3.76 -16.61 0.40
C ARG A 244 -4.58 -15.58 -0.37
N ILE A 245 -3.91 -14.65 -1.05
CA ILE A 245 -4.57 -13.64 -1.91
C ILE A 245 -5.37 -14.31 -3.02
N ALA A 246 -4.82 -15.35 -3.65
CA ALA A 246 -5.52 -16.13 -4.64
C ALA A 246 -6.59 -17.04 -4.05
N GLY A 247 -6.77 -17.13 -2.73
CA GLY A 247 -7.78 -18.01 -2.13
C GLY A 247 -7.49 -19.51 -2.29
N ALA A 248 -6.24 -19.88 -2.52
CA ALA A 248 -5.77 -21.26 -2.61
C ALA A 248 -5.18 -21.77 -1.27
N LEU A 249 -5.06 -20.89 -0.27
CA LEU A 249 -4.56 -21.21 1.05
C LEU A 249 -5.42 -20.54 2.13
N ALA A 250 -6.15 -21.35 2.90
CA ALA A 250 -7.07 -20.88 3.95
C ALA A 250 -6.53 -21.08 5.39
N HIS A 251 -5.39 -21.77 5.55
CA HIS A 251 -4.87 -22.15 6.87
C HIS A 251 -3.37 -21.82 7.03
N GLU A 252 -2.93 -21.79 8.28
CA GLU A 252 -1.52 -21.71 8.63
C GLU A 252 -0.75 -22.89 8.01
N VAL A 253 0.43 -22.60 7.47
CA VAL A 253 1.34 -23.61 6.92
C VAL A 253 2.69 -23.43 7.57
N ASP A 254 3.32 -24.53 7.96
CA ASP A 254 4.71 -24.52 8.38
C ASP A 254 5.60 -24.15 7.19
N LEU A 255 6.19 -22.95 7.22
CA LEU A 255 7.11 -22.50 6.18
C LEU A 255 8.44 -23.26 6.18
N ASN A 256 8.75 -24.02 7.24
CA ASN A 256 9.99 -24.80 7.29
C ASN A 256 9.85 -26.16 6.61
N ASN A 257 8.65 -26.74 6.59
CA ASN A 257 8.43 -28.13 6.15
C ASN A 257 7.30 -28.28 5.12
N GLY A 258 7.41 -29.28 4.24
CA GLY A 258 6.37 -29.66 3.29
C GLY A 258 6.14 -28.70 2.11
N PRO A 259 5.49 -29.14 1.02
CA PRO A 259 5.12 -28.27 -0.10
C PRO A 259 3.91 -27.40 0.26
N LEU A 260 3.86 -26.17 -0.28
CA LEU A 260 2.66 -25.34 -0.21
C LEU A 260 1.54 -25.92 -1.10
N PRO A 261 0.25 -25.72 -0.78
CA PRO A 261 -0.86 -26.28 -1.55
C PRO A 261 -0.86 -25.86 -3.02
N SER A 262 -1.35 -26.73 -3.89
CA SER A 262 -1.58 -26.39 -5.30
C SER A 262 -2.63 -25.28 -5.45
N MET A 263 -2.48 -24.41 -6.45
CA MET A 263 -3.47 -23.37 -6.80
C MET A 263 -4.61 -23.88 -7.71
N THR A 264 -4.71 -25.19 -7.92
CA THR A 264 -5.75 -25.82 -8.77
C THR A 264 -7.18 -25.51 -8.33
N THR A 265 -7.40 -25.14 -7.07
CA THR A 265 -8.67 -24.65 -6.54
C THR A 265 -8.45 -23.30 -5.88
N ASN A 266 -9.31 -22.31 -6.17
CA ASN A 266 -9.24 -20.99 -5.59
C ASN A 266 -10.63 -20.39 -5.35
N THR A 267 -10.75 -19.52 -4.34
CA THR A 267 -11.99 -18.76 -4.05
C THR A 267 -12.23 -17.59 -5.02
N ARG A 268 -11.26 -17.31 -5.91
CA ARG A 268 -11.37 -16.28 -6.94
C ARG A 268 -12.21 -16.70 -8.15
N GLY A 269 -12.56 -17.97 -8.26
CA GLY A 269 -13.45 -18.49 -9.30
C GLY A 269 -12.81 -18.57 -10.69
N ILE A 270 -11.49 -18.35 -10.82
CA ILE A 270 -10.77 -18.38 -12.10
C ILE A 270 -9.81 -19.57 -12.08
N GLN A 271 -10.13 -20.64 -12.81
CA GLN A 271 -9.34 -21.89 -12.77
C GLN A 271 -7.92 -21.72 -13.31
N SER A 272 -7.72 -20.81 -14.25
CA SER A 272 -6.42 -20.52 -14.86
C SER A 272 -5.59 -19.50 -14.07
N LEU A 273 -6.01 -19.11 -12.86
CA LEU A 273 -5.24 -18.19 -12.03
C LEU A 273 -4.00 -18.88 -11.47
N GLU A 274 -2.82 -18.36 -11.81
CA GLU A 274 -1.55 -18.88 -11.35
C GLU A 274 -0.89 -17.96 -10.32
N GLU A 275 0.07 -18.51 -9.56
CA GLU A 275 0.83 -17.73 -8.58
C GLU A 275 1.55 -16.54 -9.23
N GLY A 276 2.04 -16.73 -10.46
CA GLY A 276 2.74 -15.70 -11.22
C GLY A 276 1.86 -14.53 -11.66
N ASP A 277 0.53 -14.61 -11.49
CA ASP A 277 -0.40 -13.53 -11.81
C ASP A 277 -0.67 -12.62 -10.62
N VAL A 278 -0.15 -12.98 -9.44
CA VAL A 278 -0.25 -12.21 -8.20
C VAL A 278 1.07 -11.51 -7.88
N TYR A 279 1.08 -10.20 -8.05
CA TYR A 279 2.21 -9.32 -7.77
C TYR A 279 2.09 -8.71 -6.39
N LEU A 280 3.22 -8.65 -5.68
CA LEU A 280 3.30 -8.02 -4.36
C LEU A 280 4.05 -6.70 -4.46
N TYR A 281 3.59 -5.72 -3.69
CA TYR A 281 4.14 -4.37 -3.65
C TYR A 281 4.30 -3.89 -2.20
N PRO A 282 5.16 -2.88 -1.94
CA PRO A 282 5.39 -2.36 -0.59
C PRO A 282 4.15 -1.70 0.06
N CYS A 283 3.18 -1.25 -0.72
CA CYS A 283 1.92 -0.70 -0.20
C CYS A 283 0.80 -0.73 -1.27
N GLY A 284 -0.46 -0.58 -0.84
CA GLY A 284 -1.62 -0.55 -1.73
C GLY A 284 -1.55 0.53 -2.83
N MET A 285 -1.11 1.74 -2.50
CA MET A 285 -0.95 2.81 -3.51
C MET A 285 0.07 2.45 -4.59
N ASN A 286 1.10 1.67 -4.24
CA ASN A 286 2.07 1.19 -5.20
C ASN A 286 1.48 0.15 -6.15
N ALA A 287 0.56 -0.70 -5.66
CA ALA A 287 -0.20 -1.60 -6.52
C ALA A 287 -1.10 -0.82 -7.50
N ILE A 288 -1.85 0.18 -7.02
CA ILE A 288 -2.71 1.05 -7.85
C ILE A 288 -1.89 1.79 -8.90
N PHE A 289 -0.77 2.40 -8.49
CA PHE A 289 0.12 3.12 -9.38
C PHE A 289 0.69 2.21 -10.47
N ASN A 290 1.13 1.01 -10.12
CA ASN A 290 1.67 0.06 -11.10
C ASN A 290 0.58 -0.55 -12.00
N ALA A 291 -0.66 -0.72 -11.52
CA ALA A 291 -1.80 -1.08 -12.38
C ALA A 291 -2.02 -0.03 -13.47
N HIS A 292 -2.05 1.26 -13.10
CA HIS A 292 -2.19 2.36 -14.05
C HIS A 292 -1.02 2.44 -15.02
N ARG A 293 0.22 2.32 -14.53
CA ARG A 293 1.42 2.29 -15.38
C ARG A 293 1.43 1.13 -16.35
N ALA A 294 1.03 -0.06 -15.91
CA ALA A 294 0.98 -1.24 -16.75
C ALA A 294 -0.02 -1.06 -17.90
N LEU A 295 -1.19 -0.49 -17.61
CA LEU A 295 -2.19 -0.16 -18.63
C LEU A 295 -1.69 0.89 -19.63
N LEU A 296 -1.04 1.96 -19.16
CA LEU A 296 -0.45 2.99 -20.03
C LEU A 296 0.62 2.44 -20.97
N LYS A 297 1.32 1.38 -20.58
CA LYS A 297 2.32 0.70 -21.42
C LYS A 297 1.70 -0.33 -22.35
N ALA A 298 0.71 -1.08 -21.86
CA ALA A 298 0.07 -2.15 -22.60
C ALA A 298 -0.95 -1.66 -23.65
N ARG A 299 -1.43 -0.42 -23.52
CA ARG A 299 -2.48 0.16 -24.37
C ARG A 299 -2.10 1.57 -24.82
N GLU A 300 -2.81 2.07 -25.83
CA GLU A 300 -2.69 3.47 -26.25
C GLU A 300 -3.03 4.41 -25.07
N PRO A 301 -2.15 5.37 -24.72
CA PRO A 301 -2.41 6.30 -23.63
C PRO A 301 -3.67 7.13 -23.88
N ARG A 302 -4.66 6.98 -22.98
CA ARG A 302 -5.92 7.73 -22.98
C ARG A 302 -6.23 8.21 -21.56
N LYS A 303 -7.24 9.06 -21.40
CA LYS A 303 -7.73 9.42 -20.07
C LYS A 303 -8.27 8.19 -19.35
N SER A 304 -8.08 8.13 -18.04
CA SER A 304 -8.71 7.13 -17.17
C SER A 304 -10.01 7.68 -16.57
N ILE A 305 -10.86 6.80 -16.06
CA ILE A 305 -12.05 7.15 -15.30
C ILE A 305 -11.81 6.74 -13.84
N ASN A 306 -12.19 7.61 -12.91
CA ASN A 306 -12.36 7.25 -11.51
C ASN A 306 -13.85 7.23 -11.20
N PHE A 307 -14.39 6.07 -10.83
CA PHE A 307 -15.82 5.84 -10.61
C PHE A 307 -16.10 5.52 -9.14
N GLY A 308 -16.74 6.45 -8.45
CA GLY A 308 -16.95 6.50 -7.00
C GLY A 308 -15.97 7.46 -6.32
N PHE A 309 -16.36 7.97 -5.15
CA PHE A 309 -15.50 8.78 -4.29
C PHE A 309 -14.35 7.92 -3.76
N PRO A 310 -13.09 8.15 -4.21
CA PRO A 310 -12.01 7.23 -3.94
C PRO A 310 -11.22 7.64 -2.69
N TYR A 311 -10.35 6.75 -2.24
CA TYR A 311 -9.18 7.13 -1.47
C TYR A 311 -8.37 8.20 -2.23
N VAL A 312 -8.08 9.31 -1.53
CA VAL A 312 -7.61 10.59 -2.10
C VAL A 312 -6.52 10.42 -3.15
N ASP A 313 -5.53 9.56 -2.88
CA ASP A 313 -4.34 9.45 -3.71
C ASP A 313 -4.62 8.76 -5.07
N THR A 314 -5.66 7.92 -5.19
CA THR A 314 -6.01 7.22 -6.44
C THR A 314 -6.43 8.21 -7.52
N LEU A 315 -7.33 9.15 -7.18
CA LEU A 315 -7.74 10.20 -8.12
C LEU A 315 -6.54 11.03 -8.58
N LYS A 316 -5.64 11.37 -7.65
CA LYS A 316 -4.44 12.16 -7.98
C LYS A 316 -3.46 11.37 -8.85
N ILE A 317 -3.34 10.04 -8.71
CA ILE A 317 -2.57 9.20 -9.64
C ILE A 317 -3.10 9.38 -11.06
N LEU A 318 -4.41 9.20 -11.25
CA LEU A 318 -5.03 9.21 -12.58
C LEU A 318 -4.98 10.60 -13.23
N GLN A 319 -5.04 11.66 -12.42
CA GLN A 319 -4.90 13.04 -12.88
C GLN A 319 -3.47 13.42 -13.27
N LYS A 320 -2.47 12.96 -12.50
CA LYS A 320 -1.07 13.46 -12.61
C LYS A 320 -0.15 12.56 -13.45
N PHE A 321 -0.44 11.27 -13.58
CA PHE A 321 0.47 10.26 -14.14
C PHE A 321 -0.07 9.63 -15.42
N GLY A 322 -0.55 10.45 -16.35
CA GLY A 322 -1.10 10.03 -17.64
C GLY A 322 -1.84 11.18 -18.34
N PRO A 323 -2.64 10.90 -19.37
CA PRO A 323 -3.41 11.91 -20.10
C PRO A 323 -4.54 12.61 -19.31
N GLY A 324 -4.78 12.23 -18.06
CA GLY A 324 -5.77 12.82 -17.16
C GLY A 324 -6.90 11.87 -16.76
N CYS A 325 -7.85 12.40 -15.97
CA CYS A 325 -8.93 11.63 -15.36
C CYS A 325 -10.30 12.27 -15.61
N LEU A 326 -11.30 11.47 -15.97
CA LEU A 326 -12.72 11.79 -15.81
C LEU A 326 -13.19 11.26 -14.45
N PHE A 327 -13.94 12.07 -13.69
CA PHE A 327 -14.32 11.73 -12.32
C PHE A 327 -15.84 11.67 -12.15
N TYR A 328 -16.32 10.53 -11.68
CA TYR A 328 -17.72 10.28 -11.31
C TYR A 328 -17.77 9.99 -9.81
N GLY A 329 -17.99 11.02 -8.98
CA GLY A 329 -17.84 10.87 -7.53
C GLY A 329 -18.99 10.16 -6.82
N HIS A 330 -20.17 10.06 -7.43
CA HIS A 330 -21.33 9.41 -6.79
C HIS A 330 -21.35 7.88 -7.00
N ALA A 331 -20.75 7.41 -8.10
CA ALA A 331 -20.89 6.03 -8.58
C ALA A 331 -22.37 5.61 -8.73
N SER A 332 -23.22 6.53 -9.18
CA SER A 332 -24.66 6.30 -9.29
C SER A 332 -25.07 5.70 -10.64
N ALA A 333 -26.36 5.42 -10.79
CA ALA A 333 -26.93 5.01 -12.07
C ALA A 333 -26.81 6.13 -13.11
N GLU A 334 -27.00 7.38 -12.69
CA GLU A 334 -26.88 8.57 -13.54
C GLU A 334 -25.44 8.77 -14.02
N ASP A 335 -24.44 8.56 -13.16
CA ASP A 335 -23.02 8.56 -13.56
C ASP A 335 -22.75 7.48 -14.64
N SER A 336 -23.39 6.31 -14.52
CA SER A 336 -23.27 5.23 -15.50
C SER A 336 -23.96 5.58 -16.82
N ASP A 337 -25.10 6.24 -16.77
CA ASP A 337 -25.86 6.72 -17.95
C ASP A 337 -25.06 7.80 -18.70
N GLU A 338 -24.44 8.74 -17.98
CA GLU A 338 -23.59 9.77 -18.58
C GLU A 338 -22.35 9.14 -19.23
N LEU A 339 -21.70 8.20 -18.54
CA LEU A 339 -20.55 7.47 -19.09
C LEU A 339 -20.94 6.75 -20.39
N GLU A 340 -22.05 6.02 -20.39
CA GLU A 340 -22.55 5.35 -21.59
C GLU A 340 -22.81 6.34 -22.73
N ALA A 341 -23.46 7.48 -22.45
CA ALA A 341 -23.70 8.52 -23.45
C ALA A 341 -22.40 9.06 -24.06
N ARG A 342 -21.36 9.33 -23.25
CA ARG A 342 -20.04 9.77 -23.74
C ARG A 342 -19.37 8.74 -24.64
N LEU A 343 -19.41 7.47 -24.23
CA LEU A 343 -18.85 6.36 -24.98
C LEU A 343 -19.55 6.19 -26.35
N ARG A 344 -20.88 6.31 -26.37
CA ARG A 344 -21.72 6.29 -27.59
C ARG A 344 -21.39 7.48 -28.51
N ASN A 345 -21.07 8.64 -27.95
CA ASN A 345 -20.64 9.84 -28.67
C ASN A 345 -19.17 9.80 -29.14
N GLY A 346 -18.46 8.68 -28.93
CA GLY A 346 -17.12 8.46 -29.47
C GLY A 346 -15.98 8.71 -28.49
N GLU A 347 -16.24 9.13 -27.25
CA GLU A 347 -15.20 9.19 -26.22
C GLU A 347 -14.68 7.77 -25.91
N ARG A 348 -13.39 7.67 -25.56
CA ARG A 348 -12.71 6.40 -25.29
C ARG A 348 -11.70 6.59 -24.19
N PHE A 349 -11.59 5.59 -23.33
CA PHE A 349 -10.81 5.67 -22.09
C PHE A 349 -9.79 4.54 -21.99
N LEU A 350 -8.74 4.78 -21.22
CA LEU A 350 -7.72 3.77 -20.93
C LEU A 350 -8.30 2.69 -20.01
N ALA A 351 -8.89 3.12 -18.91
CA ALA A 351 -9.43 2.23 -17.90
C ALA A 351 -10.38 2.99 -16.96
N LEU A 352 -11.24 2.24 -16.29
CA LEU A 352 -12.07 2.70 -15.18
C LEU A 352 -11.52 2.08 -13.89
N PHE A 353 -11.27 2.93 -12.90
CA PHE A 353 -10.85 2.57 -11.56
C PHE A 353 -12.01 2.79 -10.59
N CYS A 354 -12.31 1.82 -9.75
CA CYS A 354 -13.29 1.95 -8.68
C CYS A 354 -12.89 1.16 -7.44
N GLU A 355 -13.41 1.58 -6.29
CA GLU A 355 -13.37 0.80 -5.05
C GLU A 355 -14.65 -0.01 -4.89
N PHE A 356 -14.55 -1.20 -4.29
CA PHE A 356 -15.71 -2.05 -4.03
C PHE A 356 -15.65 -2.67 -2.62
N PRO A 357 -16.46 -2.18 -1.66
CA PRO A 357 -17.24 -0.94 -1.69
C PRO A 357 -16.34 0.31 -1.53
N GLY A 358 -16.83 1.49 -1.92
CA GLY A 358 -16.07 2.74 -1.84
C GLY A 358 -15.93 3.34 -0.43
N ASN A 359 -14.77 3.87 -0.07
CA ASN A 359 -14.53 4.53 1.22
C ASN A 359 -14.80 6.06 1.14
N PRO A 360 -15.66 6.66 1.99
CA PRO A 360 -16.23 6.11 3.22
C PRO A 360 -17.72 5.71 3.14
N LEU A 361 -18.41 6.01 2.04
CA LEU A 361 -19.88 5.84 1.94
C LEU A 361 -20.33 4.39 1.74
N LEU A 362 -19.40 3.51 1.41
CA LEU A 362 -19.59 2.09 1.17
C LEU A 362 -20.59 1.80 0.03
N THR A 363 -20.63 2.71 -0.93
CA THR A 363 -21.38 2.56 -2.18
C THR A 363 -20.66 1.55 -3.08
N CYS A 364 -21.44 0.68 -3.71
CA CYS A 364 -20.95 -0.37 -4.61
C CYS A 364 -21.36 -0.03 -6.04
N PRO A 365 -20.42 0.21 -6.98
CA PRO A 365 -20.77 0.41 -8.38
C PRO A 365 -21.36 -0.86 -9.00
N ASP A 366 -22.23 -0.71 -10.00
CA ASP A 366 -22.77 -1.84 -10.76
C ASP A 366 -21.69 -2.45 -11.68
N LEU A 367 -20.88 -3.35 -11.13
CA LEU A 367 -19.79 -4.00 -11.87
C LEU A 367 -20.31 -4.83 -13.06
N VAL A 368 -21.54 -5.35 -13.01
CA VAL A 368 -22.13 -6.10 -14.12
C VAL A 368 -22.39 -5.16 -15.30
N ARG A 369 -22.96 -3.98 -15.04
CA ARG A 369 -23.19 -2.95 -16.07
C ARG A 369 -21.85 -2.41 -16.58
N LEU A 370 -20.93 -2.06 -15.69
CA LEU A 370 -19.62 -1.50 -16.06
C LEU A 370 -18.82 -2.48 -16.92
N ARG A 371 -18.83 -3.79 -16.59
CA ARG A 371 -18.18 -4.83 -17.40
C ARG A 371 -18.70 -4.87 -18.82
N LYS A 372 -20.03 -4.82 -19.02
CA LYS A 372 -20.64 -4.76 -20.35
C LYS A 372 -20.18 -3.55 -21.15
N LEU A 373 -20.16 -2.36 -20.52
CA LEU A 373 -19.66 -1.14 -21.18
C LEU A 373 -18.18 -1.25 -21.53
N ALA A 374 -17.36 -1.78 -20.62
CA ALA A 374 -15.93 -1.98 -20.84
C ALA A 374 -15.65 -2.94 -22.01
N ASP A 375 -16.47 -3.98 -22.16
CA ASP A 375 -16.33 -4.95 -23.23
C ASP A 375 -16.74 -4.40 -24.60
N GLU A 376 -17.79 -3.58 -24.64
CA GLU A 376 -18.31 -2.95 -25.85
C GLU A 376 -17.43 -1.80 -26.34
N PHE A 377 -16.91 -0.97 -25.43
CA PHE A 377 -16.18 0.26 -25.78
C PHE A 377 -14.67 0.17 -25.60
N ASP A 378 -14.15 -1.01 -25.25
CA ASP A 378 -12.74 -1.32 -25.13
C ASP A 378 -11.99 -0.41 -24.14
N PHE A 379 -12.34 -0.52 -22.86
CA PHE A 379 -11.53 0.00 -21.76
C PHE A 379 -11.34 -1.08 -20.69
N ALA A 380 -10.29 -0.95 -19.86
CA ALA A 380 -10.04 -1.90 -18.78
C ALA A 380 -10.81 -1.51 -17.50
N ILE A 381 -11.10 -2.48 -16.64
CA ILE A 381 -11.63 -2.25 -15.29
C ILE A 381 -10.58 -2.62 -14.26
N VAL A 382 -10.28 -1.68 -13.36
CA VAL A 382 -9.44 -1.90 -12.19
C VAL A 382 -10.29 -1.75 -10.94
N VAL A 383 -10.38 -2.81 -10.13
CA VAL A 383 -11.15 -2.80 -8.88
C VAL A 383 -10.22 -2.87 -7.68
N ASP A 384 -10.31 -1.88 -6.80
CA ASP A 384 -9.74 -1.93 -5.45
C ASP A 384 -10.74 -2.60 -4.50
N GLU A 385 -10.43 -3.82 -4.07
CA GLU A 385 -11.28 -4.63 -3.18
C GLU A 385 -10.89 -4.51 -1.70
N THR A 386 -10.02 -3.55 -1.33
CA THR A 386 -9.46 -3.43 0.03
C THR A 386 -10.52 -3.44 1.13
N ILE A 387 -11.60 -2.66 0.96
CA ILE A 387 -12.66 -2.56 1.97
C ILE A 387 -13.54 -3.81 1.97
N GLY A 388 -13.80 -4.33 0.76
CA GLY A 388 -14.69 -5.46 0.57
C GLY A 388 -14.09 -6.73 1.13
N THR A 389 -12.76 -6.85 1.08
CA THR A 389 -11.93 -8.03 1.35
C THR A 389 -12.31 -9.23 0.48
N PHE A 390 -11.29 -9.90 -0.05
CA PHE A 390 -11.48 -11.10 -0.85
C PHE A 390 -11.95 -12.34 -0.07
N ALA A 391 -12.12 -12.20 1.25
CA ALA A 391 -12.82 -13.18 2.08
C ALA A 391 -14.35 -12.99 2.08
N ASN A 392 -14.87 -11.80 1.71
CA ASN A 392 -16.30 -11.53 1.67
C ASN A 392 -16.86 -11.41 0.25
N ILE A 393 -16.07 -10.91 -0.70
CA ILE A 393 -16.49 -10.66 -2.07
C ILE A 393 -15.53 -11.28 -3.09
N ASN A 394 -16.02 -11.48 -4.30
CA ASN A 394 -15.22 -11.80 -5.47
C ASN A 394 -15.58 -10.90 -6.64
N VAL A 395 -14.66 -9.99 -6.97
CA VAL A 395 -14.81 -9.02 -8.07
C VAL A 395 -13.95 -9.35 -9.29
N LEU A 396 -13.10 -10.38 -9.21
CA LEU A 396 -12.13 -10.70 -10.26
C LEU A 396 -12.82 -10.99 -11.60
N GLN A 397 -13.99 -11.63 -11.57
CA GLN A 397 -14.81 -11.91 -12.76
C GLN A 397 -15.28 -10.66 -13.53
N PHE A 398 -15.25 -9.47 -12.92
CA PHE A 398 -15.63 -8.21 -13.55
C PHE A 398 -14.43 -7.30 -13.84
N ALA A 399 -13.24 -7.67 -13.38
CA ALA A 399 -12.06 -6.82 -13.41
C ALA A 399 -11.00 -7.36 -14.38
N ASP A 400 -10.28 -6.46 -15.03
CA ASP A 400 -9.06 -6.80 -15.77
C ASP A 400 -7.84 -6.85 -14.82
N ILE A 401 -7.86 -5.99 -13.80
CA ILE A 401 -6.87 -5.96 -12.72
C ILE A 401 -7.61 -5.79 -11.39
N VAL A 402 -7.26 -6.58 -10.38
CA VAL A 402 -7.71 -6.37 -9.00
C VAL A 402 -6.54 -5.92 -8.15
N VAL A 403 -6.74 -4.89 -7.32
CA VAL A 403 -5.73 -4.39 -6.39
C VAL A 403 -6.24 -4.44 -4.96
N SER A 404 -5.34 -4.61 -4.00
CA SER A 404 -5.69 -4.60 -2.58
C SER A 404 -4.58 -4.01 -1.73
N SER A 405 -4.95 -3.30 -0.67
CA SER A 405 -4.03 -2.84 0.37
C SER A 405 -3.90 -3.91 1.46
N LEU A 406 -2.80 -4.66 1.42
CA LEU A 406 -2.49 -5.69 2.41
C LEU A 406 -2.18 -5.10 3.80
N THR A 407 -1.86 -3.80 3.86
CA THR A 407 -1.66 -3.02 5.10
C THR A 407 -2.87 -3.08 6.05
N LYS A 408 -4.07 -3.35 5.52
CA LYS A 408 -5.35 -3.28 6.23
C LYS A 408 -5.68 -4.64 6.87
N ILE A 409 -6.90 -5.12 6.67
CA ILE A 409 -7.45 -6.34 7.28
C ILE A 409 -6.64 -7.61 7.00
N PHE A 410 -5.90 -7.65 5.89
CA PHE A 410 -5.01 -8.76 5.58
C PHE A 410 -3.86 -8.89 6.59
N SER A 411 -3.27 -7.77 7.00
CA SER A 411 -2.28 -7.72 8.09
C SER A 411 -2.95 -7.64 9.46
N GLY A 412 -3.90 -6.73 9.68
CA GLY A 412 -4.60 -6.56 10.96
C GLY A 412 -3.77 -5.90 12.08
N ASP A 413 -2.46 -6.08 12.10
CA ASP A 413 -1.60 -5.68 13.22
C ASP A 413 -1.13 -4.22 13.21
N SER A 414 -1.43 -3.46 12.16
CA SER A 414 -0.99 -2.05 12.03
C SER A 414 0.53 -1.83 12.15
N ASN A 415 1.36 -2.83 11.82
CA ASN A 415 2.82 -2.75 11.95
C ASN A 415 3.58 -2.95 10.62
N VAL A 416 2.89 -3.23 9.51
CA VAL A 416 3.52 -3.52 8.22
C VAL A 416 2.63 -3.04 7.09
N MET A 417 3.27 -2.54 6.03
CA MET A 417 2.58 -2.18 4.80
C MET A 417 2.75 -3.26 3.73
N GLY A 418 1.77 -3.35 2.85
CA GLY A 418 1.85 -4.15 1.63
C GLY A 418 0.71 -3.84 0.68
N GLY A 419 0.89 -4.23 -0.56
CA GLY A 419 -0.14 -4.16 -1.60
C GLY A 419 -0.06 -5.39 -2.49
N SER A 420 -1.18 -5.72 -3.12
CA SER A 420 -1.26 -6.78 -4.11
C SER A 420 -1.93 -6.30 -5.38
N LEU A 421 -1.55 -6.92 -6.50
CA LEU A 421 -2.16 -6.76 -7.80
C LEU A 421 -2.35 -8.15 -8.41
N ILE A 422 -3.56 -8.44 -8.87
CA ILE A 422 -3.88 -9.64 -9.65
C ILE A 422 -4.15 -9.21 -11.08
N LEU A 423 -3.42 -9.79 -12.04
CA LEU A 423 -3.81 -9.73 -13.45
C LEU A 423 -4.82 -10.83 -13.71
N ASN A 424 -6.01 -10.49 -14.20
CA ASN A 424 -7.02 -11.51 -14.50
C ASN A 424 -6.61 -12.30 -15.77
N PRO A 425 -6.37 -13.62 -15.68
CA PRO A 425 -6.05 -14.45 -16.84
C PRO A 425 -7.13 -14.46 -17.93
N GLU A 426 -8.38 -14.21 -17.57
CA GLU A 426 -9.51 -14.13 -18.50
C GLU A 426 -9.66 -12.74 -19.14
N SER A 427 -8.86 -11.75 -18.71
CA SER A 427 -8.85 -10.43 -19.34
C SER A 427 -8.35 -10.52 -20.78
N ARG A 428 -9.02 -9.82 -21.69
CA ARG A 428 -8.55 -9.62 -23.07
C ARG A 428 -7.17 -8.94 -23.14
N TYR A 429 -6.79 -8.19 -22.10
CA TYR A 429 -5.50 -7.49 -22.02
C TYR A 429 -4.40 -8.31 -21.33
N PHE A 430 -4.71 -9.50 -20.82
CA PHE A 430 -3.81 -10.29 -19.98
C PHE A 430 -2.42 -10.47 -20.59
N LYS A 431 -2.33 -10.90 -21.85
CA LYS A 431 -1.03 -11.13 -22.53
C LYS A 431 -0.18 -9.87 -22.62
N ALA A 432 -0.78 -8.73 -22.96
CA ALA A 432 -0.07 -7.45 -23.06
C ALA A 432 0.37 -6.95 -21.68
N LEU A 433 -0.51 -7.06 -20.68
CA LEU A 433 -0.20 -6.70 -19.30
C LEU A 433 0.91 -7.60 -18.73
N LYS A 434 0.87 -8.91 -19.01
CA LYS A 434 1.89 -9.86 -18.57
C LYS A 434 3.25 -9.54 -19.16
N ALA A 435 3.33 -9.26 -20.47
CA ALA A 435 4.56 -8.83 -21.13
C ALA A 435 5.14 -7.55 -20.50
N VAL A 436 4.27 -6.58 -20.15
CA VAL A 436 4.71 -5.38 -19.43
C VAL A 436 5.23 -5.73 -18.03
N MET A 437 4.55 -6.60 -17.28
CA MET A 437 5.04 -7.00 -15.96
C MET A 437 6.39 -7.74 -16.03
N GLU A 438 6.59 -8.62 -17.02
CA GLU A 438 7.86 -9.31 -17.24
C GLU A 438 9.03 -8.36 -17.53
N GLU A 439 8.77 -7.27 -18.26
CA GLU A 439 9.79 -6.25 -18.55
C GLU A 439 10.03 -5.32 -17.35
N ASP A 440 8.96 -4.97 -16.63
CA ASP A 440 8.95 -3.73 -15.87
C ASP A 440 8.84 -3.89 -14.35
N TYR A 441 8.31 -5.03 -13.88
CA TYR A 441 8.14 -5.32 -12.46
C TYR A 441 9.50 -5.44 -11.75
N GLU A 442 9.69 -4.64 -10.72
CA GLU A 442 10.80 -4.78 -9.77
C GLU A 442 10.22 -5.20 -8.42
N ASP A 443 10.67 -6.33 -7.89
CA ASP A 443 10.30 -6.75 -6.54
C ASP A 443 11.00 -5.85 -5.51
N THR A 444 10.27 -4.82 -5.07
CA THR A 444 10.74 -3.83 -4.11
C THR A 444 10.21 -4.10 -2.70
N TYR A 445 9.48 -5.20 -2.50
CA TYR A 445 8.89 -5.52 -1.20
C TYR A 445 9.95 -6.04 -0.24
N TRP A 446 10.26 -5.26 0.79
CA TRP A 446 11.38 -5.54 1.68
C TRP A 446 11.22 -6.90 2.39
N PRO A 447 12.25 -7.76 2.40
CA PRO A 447 12.17 -9.11 2.97
C PRO A 447 11.63 -9.19 4.39
N GLU A 448 12.02 -8.29 5.30
CA GLU A 448 11.47 -8.30 6.66
C GLU A 448 9.98 -7.93 6.68
N ASP A 449 9.56 -6.96 5.86
CA ASP A 449 8.14 -6.61 5.75
C ASP A 449 7.33 -7.79 5.20
N VAL A 450 7.89 -8.57 4.26
CA VAL A 450 7.26 -9.80 3.75
C VAL A 450 7.05 -10.83 4.87
N ILE A 451 8.03 -11.05 5.74
CA ILE A 451 7.88 -12.03 6.84
C ILE A 451 6.82 -11.58 7.85
N PHE A 452 6.80 -10.29 8.21
CA PHE A 452 5.73 -9.74 9.06
C PHE A 452 4.37 -9.89 8.39
N MET A 453 4.26 -9.57 7.09
CA MET A 453 3.02 -9.70 6.35
C MET A 453 2.53 -11.15 6.27
N GLU A 454 3.43 -12.10 6.04
CA GLU A 454 3.08 -13.52 6.04
C GLU A 454 2.57 -13.95 7.41
N ARG A 455 3.28 -13.61 8.48
CA ARG A 455 2.89 -13.97 9.84
C ARG A 455 1.52 -13.41 10.20
N ASN A 456 1.31 -12.12 9.95
CA ASN A 456 0.10 -11.42 10.35
C ASN A 456 -1.14 -11.82 9.50
N SER A 457 -0.93 -12.46 8.35
CA SER A 457 -2.02 -12.89 7.45
C SER A 457 -2.51 -14.33 7.71
N ARG A 458 -1.94 -15.06 8.67
CA ARG A 458 -2.27 -16.48 8.92
C ARG A 458 -3.68 -16.70 9.44
N ASP A 459 -4.20 -15.75 10.20
CA ASP A 459 -5.53 -15.73 10.84
C ASP A 459 -6.53 -14.82 10.10
N PHE A 460 -6.20 -14.41 8.87
CA PHE A 460 -7.01 -13.49 8.06
C PHE A 460 -8.48 -13.92 7.92
N ASP A 461 -8.76 -15.18 7.60
CA ASP A 461 -10.14 -15.66 7.39
C ASP A 461 -10.95 -15.60 8.69
N SER A 462 -10.41 -16.13 9.78
CA SER A 462 -11.06 -16.07 11.11
C SER A 462 -11.23 -14.65 11.62
N ARG A 463 -10.28 -13.75 11.30
CA ARG A 463 -10.37 -12.33 11.63
C ARG A 463 -11.55 -11.68 10.90
N VAL A 464 -11.67 -11.93 9.60
CA VAL A 464 -12.79 -11.39 8.80
C VAL A 464 -14.13 -11.88 9.31
N GLU A 465 -14.25 -13.17 9.67
CA GLU A 465 -15.47 -13.74 10.24
C GLU A 465 -15.89 -13.03 11.54
N ARG A 466 -14.96 -12.87 12.49
CA ARG A 466 -15.21 -12.16 13.76
C ARG A 466 -15.57 -10.69 13.53
N ILE A 467 -14.85 -10.01 12.64
CA ILE A 467 -15.11 -8.61 12.29
C ILE A 467 -16.51 -8.45 11.68
N ASN A 468 -16.91 -9.34 10.76
CA ASN A 468 -18.26 -9.32 10.18
C ASN A 468 -19.35 -9.41 11.26
N ALA A 469 -19.20 -10.36 12.20
CA ALA A 469 -20.15 -10.53 13.30
C ALA A 469 -20.22 -9.30 14.22
N ASN A 470 -19.05 -8.73 14.57
CA ASN A 470 -18.98 -7.53 15.39
C ASN A 470 -19.60 -6.31 14.68
N SER A 471 -19.34 -6.12 13.38
CA SER A 471 -19.89 -5.00 12.61
C SER A 471 -21.40 -5.03 12.50
N GLU A 472 -22.00 -6.21 12.31
CA GLU A 472 -23.45 -6.38 12.33
C GLU A 472 -24.04 -5.94 13.68
N ALA A 473 -23.47 -6.45 14.78
CA ALA A 473 -23.91 -6.12 16.13
C ALA A 473 -23.79 -4.61 16.47
N ILE A 474 -22.75 -3.95 15.96
CA ILE A 474 -22.58 -2.49 16.13
C ILE A 474 -23.55 -1.71 15.25
N CYS A 475 -23.79 -2.14 14.02
CA CYS A 475 -24.78 -1.50 13.17
C CYS A 475 -26.19 -1.57 13.78
N ASP A 476 -26.56 -2.68 14.43
CA ASP A 476 -27.84 -2.81 15.13
C ASP A 476 -27.98 -1.80 16.27
N VAL A 477 -26.92 -1.60 17.06
CA VAL A 477 -26.89 -0.56 18.13
C VAL A 477 -27.05 0.84 17.55
N LEU A 478 -26.29 1.19 16.51
CA LEU A 478 -26.31 2.52 15.91
C LEU A 478 -27.66 2.82 15.24
N ARG A 479 -28.19 1.89 14.44
CA ARG A 479 -29.44 2.10 13.70
C ARG A 479 -30.68 2.16 14.59
N ALA A 480 -30.63 1.57 15.78
CA ALA A 480 -31.72 1.65 16.75
C ALA A 480 -31.79 3.00 17.49
N HIS A 481 -30.75 3.83 17.41
CA HIS A 481 -30.64 5.05 18.19
C HIS A 481 -31.26 6.28 17.48
N PRO A 482 -32.14 7.07 18.13
CA PRO A 482 -32.87 8.15 17.48
C PRO A 482 -32.01 9.33 17.00
N LEU A 483 -30.83 9.53 17.60
CA LEU A 483 -29.89 10.57 17.16
C LEU A 483 -29.06 10.19 15.93
N VAL A 484 -29.04 8.91 15.55
CA VAL A 484 -28.29 8.47 14.37
C VAL A 484 -29.14 8.74 13.13
N GLN A 485 -28.70 9.69 12.31
CA GLN A 485 -29.38 10.04 11.07
C GLN A 485 -29.18 8.98 9.99
N ARG A 486 -27.94 8.48 9.87
CA ARG A 486 -27.58 7.51 8.84
C ARG A 486 -26.42 6.64 9.25
N VAL A 487 -26.52 5.36 8.92
CA VAL A 487 -25.42 4.40 8.96
C VAL A 487 -25.12 3.95 7.54
N TYR A 488 -23.89 4.18 7.09
CA TYR A 488 -23.35 3.62 5.87
C TYR A 488 -22.69 2.28 6.20
N TYR A 489 -23.29 1.21 5.69
CA TYR A 489 -22.81 -0.17 5.77
C TYR A 489 -23.35 -0.92 4.55
N PRO A 490 -22.59 -1.80 3.86
CA PRO A 490 -23.03 -2.35 2.58
C PRO A 490 -24.41 -3.04 2.63
N LYS A 491 -24.75 -3.68 3.75
CA LYS A 491 -26.07 -4.30 3.98
C LYS A 491 -27.24 -3.32 3.99
N TYR A 492 -27.01 -2.05 4.31
CA TYR A 492 -28.04 -1.01 4.44
C TYR A 492 -27.88 0.12 3.42
N ASN A 493 -26.89 0.01 2.53
CA ASN A 493 -26.68 0.95 1.45
C ASN A 493 -27.68 0.66 0.30
N PRO A 494 -28.26 1.67 -0.38
CA PRO A 494 -29.10 1.44 -1.56
C PRO A 494 -28.45 0.58 -2.66
N SER A 495 -27.11 0.64 -2.77
CA SER A 495 -26.32 -0.19 -3.70
C SER A 495 -26.10 -1.65 -3.24
N LYS A 496 -26.76 -2.10 -2.16
CA LYS A 496 -26.69 -3.48 -1.66
C LYS A 496 -26.89 -4.55 -2.75
N PRO A 497 -27.81 -4.41 -3.73
CA PRO A 497 -27.94 -5.43 -4.78
C PRO A 497 -26.65 -5.64 -5.58
N HIS A 498 -25.85 -4.59 -5.79
CA HIS A 498 -24.55 -4.69 -6.45
C HIS A 498 -23.53 -5.41 -5.55
N TYR A 499 -23.51 -5.11 -4.25
CA TYR A 499 -22.68 -5.85 -3.28
C TYR A 499 -23.01 -7.33 -3.26
N ASP A 500 -24.29 -7.68 -3.13
CA ASP A 500 -24.75 -9.07 -3.06
C ASP A 500 -24.41 -9.86 -4.32
N ALA A 501 -24.39 -9.23 -5.50
CA ALA A 501 -23.98 -9.86 -6.75
C ALA A 501 -22.50 -10.30 -6.76
N CYS A 502 -21.66 -9.67 -5.93
CA CYS A 502 -20.24 -10.00 -5.78
C CYS A 502 -19.94 -10.74 -4.46
N ARG A 503 -20.90 -10.86 -3.55
CA ARG A 503 -20.70 -11.46 -2.22
C ARG A 503 -20.52 -12.97 -2.33
N LEU A 504 -19.51 -13.49 -1.65
CA LEU A 504 -19.29 -14.93 -1.53
C LEU A 504 -20.43 -15.57 -0.72
N PRO A 505 -20.75 -16.86 -0.95
CA PRO A 505 -21.84 -17.54 -0.22
C PRO A 505 -21.73 -17.43 1.31
N ASN A 506 -20.50 -17.52 1.84
CA ASN A 506 -20.20 -17.39 3.27
C ASN A 506 -19.63 -16.00 3.64
N GLY A 507 -19.59 -15.06 2.69
CA GLY A 507 -19.03 -13.73 2.90
C GLY A 507 -19.97 -12.83 3.70
N GLY A 508 -19.42 -12.02 4.61
CA GLY A 508 -20.16 -10.97 5.32
C GLY A 508 -20.21 -9.66 4.54
N TYR A 509 -20.54 -8.55 5.24
CA TYR A 509 -20.59 -7.20 4.66
C TYR A 509 -19.38 -6.33 5.07
N GLY A 510 -18.35 -6.92 5.66
CA GLY A 510 -17.10 -6.25 6.01
C GLY A 510 -17.12 -5.56 7.38
N GLY A 511 -15.96 -4.96 7.69
CA GLY A 511 -15.64 -4.36 8.99
C GLY A 511 -15.76 -2.84 9.08
N LEU A 512 -15.95 -2.18 7.94
CA LEU A 512 -15.98 -0.71 7.87
C LEU A 512 -17.43 -0.24 7.85
N LEU A 513 -17.74 0.78 8.65
CA LEU A 513 -19.01 1.51 8.60
C LEU A 513 -18.78 3.00 8.85
N SER A 514 -19.77 3.81 8.51
CA SER A 514 -19.77 5.24 8.85
C SER A 514 -21.11 5.68 9.40
N VAL A 515 -21.08 6.66 10.29
CA VAL A 515 -22.28 7.17 10.97
C VAL A 515 -22.34 8.69 10.89
N VAL A 516 -23.56 9.21 10.75
CA VAL A 516 -23.87 10.65 10.69
C VAL A 516 -24.99 10.96 11.68
N PHE A 517 -24.88 12.08 12.38
CA PHE A 517 -25.80 12.52 13.44
C PHE A 517 -26.61 13.78 13.07
N GLY A 518 -26.37 14.38 11.90
CA GLY A 518 -27.07 15.57 11.40
C GLY A 518 -26.68 16.91 12.07
N ARG A 519 -25.93 16.87 13.18
CA ARG A 519 -25.29 18.03 13.81
C ARG A 519 -23.85 17.70 14.19
N LYS A 520 -22.95 18.64 13.93
CA LYS A 520 -21.52 18.52 14.23
C LYS A 520 -21.24 18.23 15.69
N GLU A 521 -21.93 18.92 16.60
CA GLU A 521 -21.72 18.82 18.04
C GLU A 521 -22.03 17.42 18.57
N LEU A 522 -23.01 16.74 17.95
CA LEU A 522 -23.36 15.35 18.29
C LEU A 522 -22.29 14.37 17.80
N ALA A 523 -21.79 14.56 16.57
CA ALA A 523 -20.70 13.76 16.02
C ALA A 523 -19.41 13.92 16.85
N GLN A 524 -19.11 15.15 17.27
CA GLN A 524 -17.98 15.46 18.16
C GLN A 524 -18.12 14.78 19.52
N ALA A 525 -19.28 14.91 20.17
CA ALA A 525 -19.54 14.29 21.46
C ALA A 525 -19.45 12.76 21.39
N PHE A 526 -20.05 12.16 20.36
CA PHE A 526 -19.94 10.72 20.10
C PHE A 526 -18.47 10.30 19.91
N TYR A 527 -17.74 10.97 19.01
CA TYR A 527 -16.35 10.63 18.71
C TYR A 527 -15.44 10.77 19.94
N ASP A 528 -15.55 11.88 20.68
CA ASP A 528 -14.69 12.16 21.83
C ASP A 528 -14.96 11.17 22.98
N ALA A 529 -16.21 10.74 23.18
CA ALA A 529 -16.60 9.80 24.23
C ALA A 529 -16.27 8.32 23.95
N MET A 530 -15.98 7.95 22.69
CA MET A 530 -15.63 6.58 22.32
C MET A 530 -14.29 6.14 22.98
N ASP A 531 -14.30 5.09 23.81
CA ASP A 531 -13.08 4.47 24.39
C ASP A 531 -12.53 3.36 23.47
N ILE A 532 -11.97 3.78 22.33
CA ILE A 532 -11.30 2.93 21.33
C ILE A 532 -10.10 3.66 20.75
N ALA A 533 -9.30 2.95 19.94
CA ALA A 533 -8.24 3.59 19.17
C ALA A 533 -8.82 4.62 18.19
N LYS A 534 -8.14 5.75 18.04
CA LYS A 534 -8.60 6.89 17.24
C LYS A 534 -7.48 7.44 16.38
N GLY A 535 -7.64 7.40 15.06
CA GLY A 535 -6.57 7.79 14.14
C GLY A 535 -6.78 7.31 12.70
N PRO A 536 -5.84 7.63 11.79
CA PRO A 536 -5.88 7.18 10.40
C PRO A 536 -5.69 5.65 10.27
N SER A 537 -5.99 5.12 9.08
CA SER A 537 -6.04 3.68 8.74
C SER A 537 -7.38 2.98 9.09
N LEU A 538 -7.44 1.67 8.86
CA LEU A 538 -8.60 0.78 9.04
C LEU A 538 -8.15 -0.69 8.91
N GLY A 539 -9.07 -1.63 9.17
CA GLY A 539 -8.88 -3.07 8.99
C GLY A 539 -7.89 -3.64 10.01
N THR A 540 -8.06 -3.28 11.27
CA THR A 540 -7.14 -3.62 12.36
C THR A 540 -7.72 -4.70 13.28
N ASN A 541 -6.86 -5.37 14.06
CA ASN A 541 -7.27 -6.36 15.06
C ASN A 541 -8.06 -5.75 16.23
N PHE A 542 -8.01 -4.43 16.36
CA PHE A 542 -8.76 -3.61 17.31
C PHE A 542 -9.63 -2.62 16.57
N THR A 543 -10.66 -2.09 17.22
CA THR A 543 -11.57 -1.11 16.65
C THR A 543 -10.90 0.26 16.58
N LEU A 544 -10.97 0.89 15.41
CA LEU A 544 -10.37 2.19 15.12
C LEU A 544 -11.43 3.16 14.59
N CYS A 545 -11.40 4.41 15.04
CA CYS A 545 -12.34 5.44 14.61
C CYS A 545 -11.63 6.73 14.16
N SER A 546 -12.25 7.47 13.24
CA SER A 546 -11.74 8.77 12.77
C SER A 546 -12.89 9.65 12.24
N PRO A 547 -12.83 10.99 12.43
CA PRO A 547 -13.65 11.93 11.66
C PRO A 547 -13.09 11.99 10.23
N TYR A 548 -13.51 11.05 9.38
CA TYR A 548 -12.79 10.71 8.15
C TYR A 548 -12.62 11.92 7.22
N VAL A 549 -13.67 12.71 7.04
CA VAL A 549 -13.67 13.81 6.07
C VAL A 549 -12.81 14.97 6.56
N VAL A 550 -12.80 15.23 7.87
CA VAL A 550 -11.85 16.14 8.51
C VAL A 550 -10.42 15.67 8.26
N LEU A 551 -10.12 14.40 8.50
CA LEU A 551 -8.76 13.87 8.41
C LEU A 551 -8.25 13.69 6.96
N ALA A 552 -9.13 13.46 5.99
CA ALA A 552 -8.74 13.14 4.61
C ALA A 552 -8.98 14.29 3.62
N HIS A 553 -9.92 15.20 3.92
CA HIS A 553 -10.40 16.23 3.01
C HIS A 553 -10.59 17.59 3.70
N TYR A 554 -9.79 17.91 4.73
CA TYR A 554 -9.94 19.16 5.50
C TYR A 554 -10.01 20.42 4.62
N LEU A 555 -9.13 20.50 3.62
CA LEU A 555 -9.06 21.62 2.68
C LEU A 555 -10.06 21.50 1.51
N GLU A 556 -10.77 20.37 1.43
CA GLU A 556 -11.69 20.01 0.34
C GLU A 556 -13.11 19.71 0.86
N LEU A 557 -13.48 20.12 2.09
CA LEU A 557 -14.79 19.81 2.69
C LEU A 557 -15.99 20.20 1.81
N PRO A 558 -16.05 21.41 1.20
CA PRO A 558 -17.16 21.77 0.32
C PRO A 558 -17.23 20.92 -0.94
N TRP A 559 -16.08 20.49 -1.46
CA TRP A 559 -16.00 19.62 -2.63
C TRP A 559 -16.47 18.20 -2.29
N ALA A 560 -16.03 17.65 -1.15
CA ALA A 560 -16.47 16.33 -0.69
C ALA A 560 -17.99 16.29 -0.46
N ALA A 561 -18.56 17.34 0.13
CA ALA A 561 -19.99 17.46 0.38
C ALA A 561 -20.84 17.44 -0.92
N GLN A 562 -20.32 17.92 -2.04
CA GLN A 562 -21.01 17.84 -3.35
C GLN A 562 -21.25 16.38 -3.78
N PHE A 563 -20.43 15.44 -3.32
CA PHE A 563 -20.58 14.00 -3.61
C PHE A 563 -21.37 13.25 -2.54
N GLY A 564 -21.99 13.96 -1.59
CA GLY A 564 -22.74 13.37 -0.48
C GLY A 564 -21.87 12.88 0.67
N VAL A 565 -20.59 13.26 0.70
CA VAL A 565 -19.67 12.93 1.79
C VAL A 565 -19.81 13.98 2.89
N ASP A 566 -20.57 13.63 3.93
CA ASP A 566 -20.89 14.52 5.04
C ASP A 566 -19.63 14.94 5.83
N PRO A 567 -19.32 16.25 6.00
CA PRO A 567 -18.14 16.73 6.70
C PRO A 567 -17.97 16.21 8.13
N ASP A 568 -19.08 15.88 8.79
CA ASP A 568 -19.13 15.46 10.18
C ASP A 568 -19.23 13.93 10.32
N LEU A 569 -19.03 13.19 9.22
CA LEU A 569 -19.06 11.73 9.19
C LEU A 569 -17.97 11.12 10.07
N VAL A 570 -18.39 10.23 10.97
CA VAL A 570 -17.50 9.41 11.80
C VAL A 570 -17.36 8.03 11.17
N ARG A 571 -16.14 7.65 10.80
CA ARG A 571 -15.83 6.36 10.20
C ARG A 571 -15.27 5.41 11.26
N ILE A 572 -15.80 4.20 11.31
CA ILE A 572 -15.46 3.16 12.27
C ILE A 572 -15.00 1.93 11.50
N SER A 573 -13.80 1.44 11.84
CA SER A 573 -13.29 0.14 11.45
C SER A 573 -13.37 -0.78 12.66
N VAL A 574 -14.29 -1.74 12.64
CA VAL A 574 -14.53 -2.68 13.74
C VAL A 574 -13.45 -3.76 13.79
N GLY A 575 -12.98 -4.07 14.99
CA GLY A 575 -11.95 -5.07 15.27
C GLY A 575 -12.47 -6.35 15.92
N LEU A 576 -11.57 -7.02 16.66
CA LEU A 576 -11.79 -8.37 17.22
C LEU A 576 -12.26 -8.38 18.66
N GLU A 577 -12.47 -7.21 19.28
CA GLU A 577 -12.88 -7.12 20.68
C GLU A 577 -14.18 -7.89 20.96
N GLU A 578 -14.44 -8.16 22.25
CA GLU A 578 -15.68 -8.82 22.64
C GLU A 578 -16.91 -8.02 22.21
N THR A 579 -17.82 -8.68 21.51
CA THR A 579 -18.98 -8.04 20.86
C THR A 579 -19.80 -7.22 21.85
N THR A 580 -20.04 -7.75 23.05
CA THR A 580 -20.79 -7.06 24.11
C THR A 580 -20.05 -5.83 24.63
N ALA A 581 -18.73 -5.92 24.80
CA ALA A 581 -17.90 -4.80 25.21
C ALA A 581 -17.91 -3.67 24.16
N LEU A 582 -17.86 -4.03 22.88
CA LEU A 582 -18.02 -3.08 21.78
C LEU A 582 -19.40 -2.42 21.84
N GLN A 583 -20.49 -3.18 21.93
CA GLN A 583 -21.83 -2.61 22.04
C GLN A 583 -21.96 -1.63 23.22
N ASP A 584 -21.38 -1.96 24.37
CA ASP A 584 -21.40 -1.08 25.54
C ASP A 584 -20.58 0.21 25.33
N THR A 585 -19.43 0.12 24.65
CA THR A 585 -18.65 1.31 24.27
C THR A 585 -19.45 2.23 23.34
N PHE A 586 -20.14 1.67 22.34
CA PHE A 586 -20.99 2.44 21.44
C PHE A 586 -22.20 3.06 22.15
N ARG A 587 -22.87 2.33 23.05
CA ARG A 587 -23.97 2.87 23.87
C ARG A 587 -23.51 4.03 24.75
N LYS A 588 -22.33 3.93 25.37
CA LYS A 588 -21.75 5.03 26.17
C LYS A 588 -21.49 6.28 25.33
N ALA A 589 -20.94 6.12 24.13
CA ALA A 589 -20.70 7.25 23.23
C ALA A 589 -22.00 7.88 22.71
N LEU A 590 -23.02 7.07 22.42
CA LEU A 590 -24.35 7.57 22.05
C LEU A 590 -24.99 8.38 23.18
N LYS A 591 -24.86 7.94 24.43
CA LYS A 591 -25.34 8.68 25.61
C LYS A 591 -24.66 10.06 25.72
N ALA A 592 -23.36 10.16 25.47
CA ALA A 592 -22.67 11.45 25.47
C ALA A 592 -23.24 12.42 24.41
N ALA A 593 -23.64 11.90 23.24
CA ALA A 593 -24.34 12.71 22.24
C ALA A 593 -25.75 13.14 22.70
N GLU A 594 -26.48 12.31 23.45
CA GLU A 594 -27.79 12.68 24.03
C GLU A 594 -27.70 13.83 25.03
N GLU A 595 -26.66 13.83 25.87
CA GLU A 595 -26.40 14.89 26.85
C GLU A 595 -26.18 16.24 26.16
N VAL A 596 -25.45 16.26 25.04
CA VAL A 596 -25.28 17.45 24.19
C VAL A 596 -26.57 17.82 23.45
N SER A 597 -27.38 16.83 23.04
CA SER A 597 -28.65 17.11 22.36
C SER A 597 -29.69 17.76 23.27
N SER A 598 -29.58 17.54 24.59
CA SER A 598 -30.50 18.04 25.61
C SER A 598 -30.09 19.40 26.18
N SER A 599 -28.88 19.86 25.83
CA SER A 599 -28.30 21.17 26.16
C SER A 599 -28.55 22.16 25.04
#